data_AF-A0A428NMM3-F1
#
_entry.id   AF-A0A428NMM3-F1
#
_cell.length_a   1.000
_cell.length_b   1.000
_cell.length_c   1.000
_cell.angle_alpha   90.00
_cell.angle_beta   90.00
_cell.angle_gamma   90.00
#
_symmetry.space_group_name_H-M   'P 1'
#
loop_
_entity.id
_entity.type
_entity.pdbx_description
1 polymer ?
#
loop_
_entity_poly.entity_id
_entity_poly.type
_entity_poly.pdbx_seq_one_letter_code
_entity_poly.pdbx_strand_id
1 'polypeptide(L)'
;MRFWGSVDAICRQISWAYAGSPGKTYKIRDFDTLSSLSEKAITLGPRQETWADCPDCPKERVYESAAEALQHLHSNHSRRVTCGSKGLRPFDDPSFVWLYPTPPGGKDRTSVERVEDAVNKFIHHLLELKATVEELHLLAARASKTDKMEKTPPHSQKLPALFGELASLHILKGSHLSLLNRLSLPATGKDASGESERISRQITETESGESERLNLAKNLLEGIKSDIIVLTNTAATAGGLGAEAVGAEFLILALMLDLQSRPLKIPKKVKDGKASRSDGEMEVVETYQNYVAKLHIQANRRPQKRLFLDINAVQEEIDALLVMGNCQWVVVNNFMRLIWPWSFHVPEPTRMDFHLIEDRYARSHMNKRATVDSDLLTLREKTTALKENVKQTVEVLEENHGKAIRVFTIVTLFFLPLSFVSSFMGMNTMDIRDMEHNQTIYWTAAVPVTAATMALALINFAIFKGMAPVNSGSCLCGACAYSYTDEPAMKVTTSQLTTLPHLTFDKALCYCSTCRKVSGGTNTTNFIVPEEKFKLESGQPKSFDTEHETGMTITLYFCPDCGTTMWKEASAPQFKGVKIVQVGTLTDPTNLTGKIDVELYAPERASWLVAVEGATQKEQL
;
A
#
# COMPACT_ATOMS: atom_id res chain seq x y z
N MET A 1 8.32 16.75 -10.53
CA MET A 1 9.00 16.07 -11.65
C MET A 1 8.53 16.51 -13.04
N ARG A 2 7.24 16.76 -13.31
CA ARG A 2 6.74 17.08 -14.68
C ARG A 2 7.22 18.44 -15.25
N PHE A 3 7.37 19.48 -14.42
CA PHE A 3 7.85 20.79 -14.87
C PHE A 3 9.30 20.74 -15.40
N TRP A 4 10.24 20.21 -14.60
CA TRP A 4 11.64 20.05 -15.03
C TRP A 4 11.77 19.14 -16.25
N GLY A 5 10.92 18.11 -16.37
CA GLY A 5 10.85 17.29 -17.57
C GLY A 5 10.35 18.06 -18.81
N SER A 6 9.44 19.03 -18.65
CA SER A 6 9.01 19.90 -19.76
C SER A 6 10.08 20.91 -20.17
N VAL A 7 10.84 21.45 -19.22
CA VAL A 7 11.98 22.34 -19.50
C VAL A 7 13.09 21.58 -20.21
N ASP A 8 13.44 20.38 -19.72
CA ASP A 8 14.37 19.47 -20.39
C ASP A 8 13.88 19.11 -21.80
N ALA A 9 12.58 18.82 -21.98
CA ALA A 9 11.99 18.59 -23.29
C ALA A 9 12.16 19.81 -24.22
N ILE A 10 11.89 21.03 -23.75
CA ILE A 10 12.11 22.27 -24.52
C ILE A 10 13.59 22.37 -24.95
N CYS A 11 14.53 22.19 -24.02
CA CYS A 11 15.96 22.24 -24.31
C CYS A 11 16.40 21.17 -25.33
N ARG A 12 15.86 19.95 -25.22
CA ARG A 12 16.12 18.86 -26.18
C ARG A 12 15.54 19.17 -27.55
N GLN A 13 14.36 19.77 -27.64
CA GLN A 13 13.75 20.16 -28.92
C GLN A 13 14.52 21.31 -29.60
N ILE A 14 15.07 22.25 -28.83
CA ILE A 14 15.96 23.29 -29.35
C ILE A 14 17.26 22.65 -29.87
N SER A 15 17.88 21.77 -29.08
CA SER A 15 19.07 21.01 -29.50
C SER A 15 18.80 20.20 -30.77
N TRP A 16 17.62 19.59 -30.89
CA TRP A 16 17.18 18.85 -32.07
C TRP A 16 17.08 19.73 -33.32
N ALA A 17 16.52 20.94 -33.22
CA ALA A 17 16.45 21.87 -34.36
C ALA A 17 17.85 22.22 -34.88
N TYR A 18 18.81 22.37 -33.97
CA TYR A 18 20.21 22.61 -34.33
C TYR A 18 20.95 21.34 -34.77
N ALA A 19 20.62 20.14 -34.28
CA ALA A 19 21.34 18.89 -34.56
C ALA A 19 20.80 18.11 -35.78
N GLY A 20 19.51 18.23 -36.12
CA GLY A 20 18.84 17.46 -37.17
C GLY A 20 19.15 17.87 -38.62
N SER A 21 19.97 18.88 -38.83
CA SER A 21 20.45 19.31 -40.15
C SER A 21 21.32 18.21 -40.80
N PRO A 22 21.04 17.76 -42.04
CA PRO A 22 21.75 16.66 -42.69
C PRO A 22 23.24 16.95 -42.90
N GLY A 23 24.10 15.95 -42.66
CA GLY A 23 25.55 15.99 -42.92
C GLY A 23 26.47 16.14 -41.70
N LYS A 24 25.98 16.00 -40.46
CA LYS A 24 26.79 16.15 -39.24
C LYS A 24 27.38 14.83 -38.74
N THR A 25 28.68 14.86 -38.44
CA THR A 25 29.40 13.78 -37.76
C THR A 25 29.38 13.98 -36.24
N TYR A 26 29.46 12.90 -35.46
CA TYR A 26 29.36 12.91 -33.98
C TYR A 26 30.63 12.36 -33.32
N LYS A 27 31.00 12.89 -32.15
CA LYS A 27 32.07 12.37 -31.27
C LYS A 27 31.51 12.07 -29.88
N ILE A 28 32.04 11.05 -29.20
CA ILE A 28 31.69 10.75 -27.80
C ILE A 28 32.63 11.54 -26.88
N ARG A 29 32.09 12.23 -25.87
CA ARG A 29 32.87 13.07 -24.94
C ARG A 29 33.74 12.23 -24.00
N ASP A 30 34.96 12.70 -23.73
CA ASP A 30 35.86 12.16 -22.71
C ASP A 30 35.37 12.50 -21.29
N PHE A 31 35.28 11.49 -20.42
CA PHE A 31 34.76 11.58 -19.06
C PHE A 31 35.84 11.86 -17.99
N ASP A 32 37.13 11.78 -18.33
CA ASP A 32 38.20 11.83 -17.31
C ASP A 32 38.37 13.21 -16.65
N THR A 33 37.84 14.28 -17.25
CA THR A 33 37.85 15.63 -16.64
C THR A 33 36.90 15.81 -15.45
N LEU A 34 35.94 14.89 -15.22
CA LEU A 34 35.02 14.93 -14.08
C LEU A 34 35.47 14.04 -12.90
N SER A 35 36.52 13.22 -13.09
CA SER A 35 37.02 12.29 -12.08
C SER A 35 37.76 12.97 -10.91
N SER A 36 38.17 14.24 -11.07
CA SER A 36 38.91 14.98 -10.03
C SER A 36 38.03 15.56 -8.90
N LEU A 37 36.70 15.36 -8.93
CA LEU A 37 35.76 15.98 -7.97
C LEU A 37 35.04 15.00 -7.04
N SER A 38 35.38 13.70 -7.02
CA SER A 38 34.78 12.79 -6.05
C SER A 38 35.62 11.55 -5.75
N GLU A 39 36.48 11.63 -4.73
CA GLU A 39 37.10 10.44 -4.10
C GLU A 39 36.10 9.56 -3.33
N LYS A 40 34.80 9.90 -3.31
CA LYS A 40 33.76 9.19 -2.55
C LYS A 40 32.55 8.77 -3.40
N ALA A 41 32.76 8.46 -4.68
CA ALA A 41 31.74 7.78 -5.47
C ALA A 41 31.77 6.26 -5.19
N ILE A 42 30.71 5.79 -4.53
CA ILE A 42 30.41 4.40 -4.19
C ILE A 42 30.57 3.51 -5.43
N THR A 43 31.33 2.42 -5.30
CA THR A 43 31.64 1.44 -6.35
C THR A 43 30.37 0.74 -6.87
N LEU A 44 29.85 1.21 -8.00
CA LEU A 44 28.79 0.56 -8.77
C LEU A 44 29.34 -0.63 -9.58
N GLY A 45 29.56 -1.77 -8.92
CA GLY A 45 29.76 -3.10 -9.55
C GLY A 45 30.91 -3.24 -10.58
N PRO A 46 31.21 -4.46 -11.05
CA PRO A 46 32.28 -4.65 -12.03
C PRO A 46 31.84 -4.11 -13.40
N ARG A 47 32.57 -3.09 -13.89
CA ARG A 47 32.55 -2.56 -15.27
C ARG A 47 32.96 -3.69 -16.24
N GLN A 48 32.43 -3.70 -17.47
CA GLN A 48 32.78 -4.73 -18.46
C GLN A 48 34.12 -4.40 -19.16
N GLU A 49 34.40 -3.11 -19.40
CA GLU A 49 35.72 -2.54 -19.74
C GLU A 49 35.84 -1.15 -19.07
N THR A 50 37.04 -0.71 -18.67
CA THR A 50 37.24 0.68 -18.22
C THR A 50 37.40 1.60 -19.43
N TRP A 51 37.05 2.89 -19.31
CA TRP A 51 37.12 3.85 -20.42
C TRP A 51 38.52 3.94 -21.06
N ALA A 52 39.57 3.72 -20.26
CA ALA A 52 40.97 3.66 -20.69
C ALA A 52 41.32 2.40 -21.51
N ASP A 53 40.54 1.32 -21.36
CA ASP A 53 40.77 0.03 -22.03
C ASP A 53 40.04 -0.07 -23.38
N CYS A 54 39.14 0.88 -23.69
CA CYS A 54 38.41 0.89 -24.96
C CYS A 54 39.32 1.36 -26.11
N PRO A 55 39.42 0.65 -27.23
CA PRO A 55 40.35 0.99 -28.32
C PRO A 55 39.97 2.23 -29.14
N ASP A 56 38.70 2.67 -29.05
CA ASP A 56 38.11 3.72 -29.90
C ASP A 56 37.89 5.06 -29.17
N CYS A 57 37.51 5.05 -27.88
CA CYS A 57 37.21 6.25 -27.11
C CYS A 57 38.42 7.18 -26.86
N PRO A 58 39.64 6.69 -26.57
CA PRO A 58 40.83 7.52 -26.40
C PRO A 58 41.30 8.20 -27.69
N LYS A 59 40.81 7.76 -28.87
CA LYS A 59 41.24 8.24 -30.20
C LYS A 59 40.31 9.28 -30.80
N GLU A 60 39.31 9.78 -30.04
CA GLU A 60 38.27 10.70 -30.53
C GLU A 60 37.61 10.25 -31.84
N ARG A 61 37.23 8.97 -31.93
CA ARG A 61 36.59 8.41 -33.12
C ARG A 61 35.35 9.24 -33.52
N VAL A 62 35.29 9.57 -34.80
CA VAL A 62 34.19 10.32 -35.42
C VAL A 62 33.20 9.33 -36.02
N TYR A 63 31.93 9.46 -35.66
CA TYR A 63 30.81 8.63 -36.12
C TYR A 63 30.00 9.39 -37.17
N GLU A 64 29.52 8.68 -38.20
CA GLU A 64 28.73 9.29 -39.28
C GLU A 64 27.28 9.55 -38.87
N SER A 65 26.79 8.88 -37.83
CA SER A 65 25.44 9.06 -37.30
C SER A 65 25.39 9.00 -35.78
N ALA A 66 24.41 9.69 -35.19
CA ALA A 66 24.13 9.62 -33.75
C ALA A 66 23.79 8.19 -33.28
N ALA A 67 23.15 7.40 -34.14
CA ALA A 67 22.76 6.02 -33.83
C ALA A 67 23.99 5.12 -33.65
N GLU A 68 24.99 5.28 -34.50
CA GLU A 68 26.24 4.51 -34.45
C GLU A 68 27.06 4.85 -33.20
N ALA A 69 27.13 6.14 -32.85
CA ALA A 69 27.82 6.59 -31.65
C ALA A 69 27.14 6.12 -30.35
N LEU A 70 25.79 6.12 -30.31
CA LEU A 70 25.03 5.58 -29.17
C LEU A 70 25.17 4.06 -29.05
N GLN A 71 25.17 3.36 -30.18
CA GLN A 71 25.36 1.92 -30.19
C GLN A 71 26.71 1.55 -29.57
N HIS A 72 27.78 2.26 -29.92
CA HIS A 72 29.10 2.09 -29.30
C HIS A 72 29.07 2.35 -27.78
N LEU A 73 28.45 3.45 -27.36
CA LEU A 73 28.33 3.83 -25.95
C LEU A 73 27.58 2.76 -25.13
N HIS A 74 26.50 2.21 -25.70
CA HIS A 74 25.69 1.19 -25.04
C HIS A 74 26.34 -0.18 -25.01
N SER A 75 26.99 -0.59 -26.09
CA SER A 75 27.62 -1.92 -26.16
C SER A 75 28.83 -2.02 -25.26
N ASN A 76 29.63 -0.95 -25.16
CA ASN A 76 30.94 -1.01 -24.53
C ASN A 76 30.96 -0.39 -23.11
N HIS A 77 30.04 0.54 -22.81
CA HIS A 77 30.14 1.35 -21.58
C HIS A 77 28.90 1.34 -20.67
N SER A 78 27.72 0.84 -21.09
CA SER A 78 26.52 0.84 -20.25
C SER A 78 25.91 -0.56 -20.04
N ARG A 79 25.84 -1.03 -18.78
CA ARG A 79 25.40 -2.41 -18.47
C ARG A 79 23.88 -2.58 -18.36
N ARG A 80 23.08 -1.52 -18.53
CA ARG A 80 21.64 -1.56 -18.19
C ARG A 80 20.72 -0.60 -18.95
N VAL A 81 21.06 -0.22 -20.18
CA VAL A 81 20.06 0.32 -21.11
C VAL A 81 19.79 -0.76 -22.15
N THR A 82 18.88 -1.68 -21.83
CA THR A 82 18.25 -2.48 -22.89
C THR A 82 17.57 -1.50 -23.83
N CYS A 83 18.05 -1.39 -25.06
CA CYS A 83 17.36 -0.69 -26.14
C CYS A 83 15.99 -1.35 -26.34
N GLY A 84 15.02 -0.91 -25.55
CA GLY A 84 13.63 -1.29 -25.63
C GLY A 84 12.98 -0.53 -26.76
N SER A 85 13.32 -0.89 -27.99
CA SER A 85 12.45 -1.01 -29.16
C SER A 85 13.21 -0.69 -30.44
N LYS A 86 13.13 -1.63 -31.39
CA LYS A 86 13.24 -1.28 -32.81
C LYS A 86 12.20 -0.19 -33.06
N GLY A 87 12.64 1.07 -33.17
CA GLY A 87 11.76 2.24 -33.36
C GLY A 87 12.07 3.46 -32.48
N LEU A 88 12.90 3.34 -31.44
CA LEU A 88 13.31 4.53 -30.67
C LEU A 88 14.29 5.39 -31.49
N ARG A 89 14.01 6.69 -31.59
CA ARG A 89 14.89 7.65 -32.27
C ARG A 89 16.17 7.81 -31.44
N PRO A 90 17.35 8.01 -32.04
CA PRO A 90 18.62 8.20 -31.32
C PRO A 90 18.56 9.24 -30.19
N PHE A 91 17.71 10.26 -30.31
CA PHE A 91 17.62 11.37 -29.36
C PHE A 91 16.64 11.14 -28.18
N ASP A 92 15.83 10.09 -28.25
CA ASP A 92 15.00 9.63 -27.13
C ASP A 92 15.84 8.82 -26.11
N ASP A 93 17.09 8.53 -26.45
CA ASP A 93 18.09 7.91 -25.60
C ASP A 93 18.63 8.90 -24.56
N PRO A 94 18.54 8.59 -23.24
CA PRO A 94 19.13 9.43 -22.20
C PRO A 94 20.63 9.67 -22.38
N SER A 95 21.30 8.76 -23.07
CA SER A 95 22.75 8.77 -23.30
C SER A 95 23.16 9.66 -24.47
N PHE A 96 22.19 10.22 -25.22
CA PHE A 96 22.44 11.14 -26.32
C PHE A 96 23.18 12.41 -25.88
N VAL A 97 22.98 12.84 -24.63
CA VAL A 97 23.66 14.02 -24.03
C VAL A 97 25.19 13.92 -24.09
N TRP A 98 25.73 12.71 -24.22
CA TRP A 98 27.16 12.44 -24.25
C TRP A 98 27.78 12.50 -25.65
N LEU A 99 26.97 12.75 -26.68
CA LEU A 99 27.41 12.93 -28.05
C LEU A 99 27.59 14.42 -28.39
N TYR A 100 28.72 14.76 -28.99
CA TYR A 100 29.00 16.09 -29.51
C TYR A 100 28.91 16.10 -31.05
N PRO A 101 28.01 16.88 -31.67
CA PRO A 101 28.01 17.06 -33.11
C PRO A 101 29.18 17.95 -33.53
N THR A 102 30.05 17.43 -34.40
CA THR A 102 31.06 18.22 -35.11
C THR A 102 30.41 18.97 -36.28
N PRO A 103 30.69 20.27 -36.49
CA PRO A 103 30.04 21.03 -37.54
C PRO A 103 30.66 20.75 -38.92
N PRO A 104 29.85 20.47 -39.95
CA PRO A 104 30.18 20.95 -41.29
C PRO A 104 29.04 21.76 -41.92
N GLY A 105 29.41 22.64 -42.85
CA GLY A 105 28.57 23.67 -43.44
C GLY A 105 27.51 23.13 -44.40
N GLY A 106 26.24 23.31 -44.04
CA GLY A 106 25.09 23.06 -44.91
C GLY A 106 23.82 23.53 -44.24
N LYS A 107 23.28 24.67 -44.69
CA LYS A 107 22.14 25.37 -44.09
C LYS A 107 20.83 24.78 -44.59
N ASP A 108 20.12 24.03 -43.75
CA ASP A 108 18.66 23.91 -43.88
C ASP A 108 18.02 24.95 -42.95
N ARG A 109 17.67 26.11 -43.52
CA ARG A 109 17.38 27.36 -42.78
C ARG A 109 15.95 27.44 -42.24
N THR A 110 14.98 26.77 -42.87
CA THR A 110 13.55 27.05 -42.65
C THR A 110 12.95 26.40 -41.40
N SER A 111 13.48 25.26 -40.95
CA SER A 111 13.02 24.56 -39.74
C SER A 111 13.57 25.21 -38.47
N VAL A 112 14.85 25.59 -38.51
CA VAL A 112 15.54 26.31 -37.42
C VAL A 112 14.88 27.68 -37.18
N GLU A 113 14.59 28.43 -38.25
CA GLU A 113 13.95 29.75 -38.15
C GLU A 113 12.54 29.68 -37.49
N ARG A 114 11.75 28.63 -37.75
CA ARG A 114 10.42 28.46 -37.12
C ARG A 114 10.51 28.13 -35.63
N VAL A 115 11.48 27.28 -35.25
CA VAL A 115 11.72 26.93 -33.84
C VAL A 115 12.27 28.15 -33.09
N GLU A 116 13.18 28.89 -33.72
CA GLU A 116 13.74 30.13 -33.18
C GLU A 116 12.66 31.19 -32.95
N ASP A 117 11.77 31.42 -33.92
CA ASP A 117 10.63 32.34 -33.77
C ASP A 117 9.68 31.91 -32.63
N ALA A 118 9.34 30.61 -32.55
CA ALA A 118 8.47 30.08 -31.50
C ALA A 118 9.08 30.20 -30.09
N VAL A 119 10.40 30.02 -29.97
CA VAL A 119 11.14 30.18 -28.71
C VAL A 119 11.28 31.65 -28.34
N ASN A 120 11.62 32.53 -29.28
CA ASN A 120 11.74 33.97 -29.03
C ASN A 120 10.41 34.57 -28.57
N LYS A 121 9.29 34.20 -29.21
CA LYS A 121 7.94 34.59 -28.76
C LYS A 121 7.66 34.11 -27.33
N PHE A 122 8.05 32.89 -27.00
CA PHE A 122 7.85 32.34 -25.66
C PHE A 122 8.70 33.08 -24.60
N ILE A 123 9.96 33.38 -24.92
CA ILE A 123 10.84 34.18 -24.05
C ILE A 123 10.23 35.57 -23.82
N HIS A 124 9.73 36.24 -24.86
CA HIS A 124 9.04 37.52 -24.72
C HIS A 124 7.85 37.44 -23.76
N HIS A 125 6.99 36.42 -23.89
CA HIS A 125 5.86 36.22 -22.97
C HIS A 125 6.31 35.96 -21.53
N LEU A 126 7.38 35.18 -21.32
CA LEU A 126 7.91 34.92 -19.98
C LEU A 126 8.53 36.18 -19.35
N LEU A 127 9.20 37.02 -20.13
CA LEU A 127 9.76 38.29 -19.66
C LEU A 127 8.67 39.27 -19.26
N GLU A 128 7.56 39.33 -20.02
CA GLU A 128 6.39 40.15 -19.68
C GLU A 128 5.76 39.67 -18.36
N LEU A 129 5.54 38.35 -18.22
CA LEU A 129 5.04 37.76 -16.97
C LEU A 129 5.97 38.03 -15.79
N LYS A 130 7.29 37.91 -16.00
CA LYS A 130 8.29 38.22 -14.97
C LYS A 130 8.17 39.67 -14.49
N ALA A 131 8.05 40.63 -15.42
CA ALA A 131 7.91 42.04 -15.06
C ALA A 131 6.65 42.30 -14.21
N THR A 132 5.52 41.67 -14.56
CA THR A 132 4.29 41.77 -13.75
C THR A 132 4.43 41.14 -12.36
N VAL A 133 5.14 40.02 -12.24
CA VAL A 133 5.41 39.38 -10.94
C VAL A 133 6.37 40.23 -10.09
N GLU A 134 7.38 40.84 -10.70
CA GLU A 134 8.27 41.79 -10.03
C GLU A 134 7.51 43.02 -9.53
N GLU A 135 6.58 43.56 -10.32
CA GLU A 135 5.69 44.65 -9.89
C GLU A 135 4.84 44.22 -8.68
N LEU A 136 4.25 43.03 -8.70
CA LEU A 136 3.51 42.48 -7.56
C LEU A 136 4.37 42.32 -6.31
N HIS A 137 5.61 41.86 -6.47
CA HIS A 137 6.55 41.71 -5.38
C HIS A 137 6.89 43.06 -4.73
N LEU A 138 7.11 44.09 -5.55
CA LEU A 138 7.35 45.45 -5.09
C LEU A 138 6.11 46.06 -4.40
N LEU A 139 4.90 45.80 -4.89
CA LEU A 139 3.64 46.23 -4.25
C LEU A 139 3.42 45.59 -2.88
N ALA A 140 3.90 44.37 -2.66
CA ALA A 140 3.81 43.66 -1.39
C ALA A 140 4.90 44.07 -0.36
N ALA A 141 5.97 44.73 -0.81
CA ALA A 141 7.09 45.11 0.05
C ALA A 141 6.83 46.47 0.75
N ARG A 142 6.57 46.48 2.06
CA ARG A 142 6.54 47.71 2.91
C ARG A 142 7.61 47.65 4.01
N ALA A 143 8.22 48.81 4.31
CA ALA A 143 9.22 48.98 5.37
C ALA A 143 8.56 48.91 6.77
N SER A 144 8.98 47.94 7.58
CA SER A 144 8.45 47.67 8.92
C SER A 144 8.85 48.74 9.93
N LYS A 145 7.86 49.36 10.58
CA LYS A 145 7.94 49.92 11.94
C LYS A 145 6.55 49.91 12.56
N THR A 146 6.18 48.84 13.24
CA THR A 146 5.49 48.89 14.54
C THR A 146 5.25 47.49 15.07
N ASP A 147 5.66 47.35 16.33
CA ASP A 147 5.57 46.17 17.18
C ASP A 147 4.15 46.10 17.77
N LYS A 148 3.23 45.38 17.09
CA LYS A 148 2.05 44.70 17.71
C LYS A 148 1.09 44.04 16.69
N MET A 149 0.86 42.76 16.96
CA MET A 149 -0.40 42.00 16.91
C MET A 149 -0.84 41.25 15.63
N GLU A 150 -1.09 39.97 15.87
CA GLU A 150 -1.95 38.97 15.21
C GLU A 150 -2.72 39.35 13.95
N LYS A 151 -2.37 38.68 12.84
CA LYS A 151 -3.21 37.76 12.04
C LYS A 151 -2.37 37.22 10.87
N THR A 152 -2.64 35.99 10.42
CA THR A 152 -2.05 35.42 9.19
C THR A 152 -2.29 36.36 8.01
N PRO A 153 -1.27 36.65 7.18
CA PRO A 153 -1.45 37.55 6.04
C PRO A 153 -2.49 36.94 5.07
N PRO A 154 -3.45 37.73 4.57
CA PRO A 154 -4.40 37.27 3.57
C PRO A 154 -3.65 36.97 2.26
N HIS A 155 -3.56 35.68 1.92
CA HIS A 155 -2.98 35.22 0.66
C HIS A 155 -4.09 35.13 -0.41
N SER A 156 -3.84 35.62 -1.63
CA SER A 156 -4.82 35.51 -2.71
C SER A 156 -4.98 34.03 -3.12
N GLN A 157 -6.20 33.52 -3.04
CA GLN A 157 -6.57 32.17 -3.51
C GLN A 157 -6.28 31.95 -5.01
N LYS A 158 -5.94 33.00 -5.75
CA LYS A 158 -5.61 32.98 -7.18
C LYS A 158 -4.16 32.59 -7.47
N LEU A 159 -3.25 32.66 -6.49
CA LEU A 159 -1.82 32.36 -6.71
C LEU A 159 -1.55 30.87 -7.07
N PRO A 160 -2.19 29.87 -6.41
CA PRO A 160 -2.02 28.48 -6.80
C PRO A 160 -2.60 28.18 -8.20
N ALA A 161 -3.69 28.86 -8.58
CA ALA A 161 -4.26 28.76 -9.92
C ALA A 161 -3.28 29.32 -10.97
N LEU A 162 -2.66 30.47 -10.70
CA LEU A 162 -1.64 31.07 -11.56
C LEU A 162 -0.47 30.10 -11.79
N PHE A 163 0.04 29.46 -10.73
CA PHE A 163 1.12 28.48 -10.86
C PHE A 163 0.72 27.29 -11.75
N GLY A 164 -0.51 26.80 -11.61
CA GLY A 164 -1.06 25.73 -12.45
C GLY A 164 -1.13 26.11 -13.93
N GLU A 165 -1.53 27.35 -14.24
CA GLU A 165 -1.57 27.87 -15.61
C GLU A 165 -0.17 28.03 -16.19
N LEU A 166 0.80 28.55 -15.41
CA LEU A 166 2.20 28.68 -15.83
C LEU A 166 2.84 27.31 -16.10
N ALA A 167 2.60 26.31 -15.26
CA ALA A 167 3.11 24.96 -15.47
C ALA A 167 2.50 24.32 -16.74
N SER A 168 1.20 24.55 -16.98
CA SER A 168 0.50 24.06 -18.17
C SER A 168 1.05 24.70 -19.45
N LEU A 169 1.36 26.00 -19.40
CA LEU A 169 1.98 26.74 -20.50
C LEU A 169 3.32 26.14 -20.92
N HIS A 170 4.18 25.76 -19.96
CA HIS A 170 5.49 25.13 -20.25
C HIS A 170 5.33 23.74 -20.88
N ILE A 171 4.35 22.95 -20.43
CA ILE A 171 4.05 21.63 -20.99
C ILE A 171 3.57 21.76 -22.44
N LEU A 172 2.63 22.68 -22.70
CA LEU A 172 2.12 22.94 -24.04
C LEU A 172 3.24 23.42 -24.98
N LYS A 173 4.11 24.31 -24.51
CA LYS A 173 5.28 24.77 -25.27
C LYS A 173 6.25 23.64 -25.63
N GLY A 174 6.56 22.75 -24.70
CA GLY A 174 7.37 21.57 -24.97
C GLY A 174 6.75 20.66 -26.03
N SER A 175 5.42 20.48 -25.99
CA SER A 175 4.67 19.73 -27.01
C SER A 175 4.67 20.41 -28.37
N HIS A 176 4.46 21.73 -28.41
CA HIS A 176 4.44 22.53 -29.64
C HIS A 176 5.80 22.48 -30.34
N LEU A 177 6.91 22.69 -29.63
CA LEU A 177 8.26 22.58 -30.21
C LEU A 177 8.54 21.17 -30.75
N SER A 178 8.06 20.13 -30.07
CA SER A 178 8.17 18.74 -30.54
C SER A 178 7.38 18.51 -31.84
N LEU A 179 6.21 19.13 -32.00
CA LEU A 179 5.40 19.03 -33.22
C LEU A 179 6.01 19.82 -34.39
N LEU A 180 6.51 21.04 -34.15
CA LEU A 180 7.25 21.83 -35.17
C LEU A 180 8.46 21.07 -35.70
N ASN A 181 9.12 20.38 -34.78
CA ASN A 181 10.23 19.53 -35.10
C ASN A 181 9.79 18.35 -35.96
N ARG A 182 8.75 17.60 -35.57
CA ARG A 182 8.23 16.49 -36.39
C ARG A 182 7.80 16.90 -37.81
N LEU A 183 7.30 18.11 -37.99
CA LEU A 183 6.94 18.66 -39.30
C LEU A 183 8.16 18.88 -40.22
N SER A 184 9.35 19.03 -39.65
CA SER A 184 10.60 19.31 -40.38
C SER A 184 11.31 18.04 -40.88
N LEU A 185 10.77 16.85 -40.62
CA LEU A 185 11.30 15.57 -41.12
C LEU A 185 10.71 15.23 -42.50
N PRO A 186 11.50 14.69 -43.44
CA PRO A 186 10.95 14.18 -44.70
C PRO A 186 10.06 12.96 -44.41
N ALA A 187 8.77 13.06 -44.77
CA ALA A 187 7.79 12.00 -44.54
C ALA A 187 8.13 10.75 -45.37
N THR A 188 8.41 9.63 -44.72
CA THR A 188 8.71 8.35 -45.36
C THR A 188 7.46 7.45 -45.37
N GLY A 189 6.72 7.38 -46.48
CA GLY A 189 5.58 6.47 -46.63
C GLY A 189 4.54 6.91 -47.66
N LYS A 190 3.59 6.00 -48.00
CA LYS A 190 2.49 6.26 -48.96
C LYS A 190 1.45 7.29 -48.46
N ASP A 191 1.43 7.59 -47.16
CA ASP A 191 0.47 8.50 -46.49
C ASP A 191 1.11 9.82 -45.99
N ALA A 192 2.22 10.24 -46.61
CA ALA A 192 3.03 11.40 -46.21
C ALA A 192 2.26 12.73 -46.14
N SER A 193 1.27 12.95 -47.01
CA SER A 193 0.48 14.20 -47.05
C SER A 193 -0.50 14.31 -45.88
N GLY A 194 -1.18 13.21 -45.54
CA GLY A 194 -2.18 13.19 -44.45
C GLY A 194 -1.54 13.28 -43.06
N GLU A 195 -0.32 12.78 -42.88
CA GLU A 195 0.42 12.92 -41.62
C GLU A 195 0.88 14.37 -41.38
N SER A 196 1.36 15.04 -42.42
CA SER A 196 1.76 16.46 -42.36
C SER A 196 0.59 17.36 -42.00
N GLU A 197 -0.57 17.18 -42.65
CA GLU A 197 -1.79 17.95 -42.38
C GLU A 197 -2.31 17.73 -40.94
N ARG A 198 -2.24 16.50 -40.44
CA ARG A 198 -2.60 16.17 -39.06
C ARG A 198 -1.68 16.84 -38.04
N ILE A 199 -0.37 16.84 -38.29
CA ILE A 199 0.62 17.51 -37.43
C ILE A 199 0.40 19.02 -37.47
N SER A 200 0.16 19.62 -38.63
CA SER A 200 -0.16 21.05 -38.75
C SER A 200 -1.42 21.43 -37.97
N ARG A 201 -2.47 20.59 -37.99
CA ARG A 201 -3.67 20.82 -37.17
C ARG A 201 -3.35 20.78 -35.68
N GLN A 202 -2.58 19.79 -35.23
CA GLN A 202 -2.16 19.69 -33.82
C GLN A 202 -1.32 20.88 -33.37
N ILE A 203 -0.47 21.44 -34.24
CA ILE A 203 0.28 22.67 -33.97
C ILE A 203 -0.69 23.82 -33.69
N THR A 204 -1.67 24.05 -34.59
CA THR A 204 -2.65 25.13 -34.40
C THR A 204 -3.50 24.97 -33.13
N GLU A 205 -3.89 23.72 -32.80
CA GLU A 205 -4.59 23.40 -31.55
C GLU A 205 -3.72 23.73 -30.33
N THR A 206 -2.44 23.33 -30.34
CA THR A 206 -1.51 23.63 -29.23
C THR A 206 -1.22 25.13 -29.10
N GLU A 207 -1.05 25.86 -30.20
CA GLU A 207 -0.84 27.32 -30.21
C GLU A 207 -2.04 28.08 -29.64
N SER A 208 -3.25 27.65 -29.99
CA SER A 208 -4.48 28.23 -29.43
C SER A 208 -4.58 27.99 -27.92
N GLY A 209 -4.24 26.78 -27.46
CA GLY A 209 -4.20 26.44 -26.05
C GLY A 209 -3.13 27.21 -25.27
N GLU A 210 -1.94 27.41 -25.84
CA GLU A 210 -0.90 28.26 -25.24
C GLU A 210 -1.40 29.70 -25.02
N SER A 211 -2.04 30.27 -26.04
CA SER A 211 -2.56 31.64 -26.00
C SER A 211 -3.67 31.80 -24.95
N GLU A 212 -4.57 30.81 -24.85
CA GLU A 212 -5.63 30.78 -23.83
C GLU A 212 -5.05 30.74 -22.41
N ARG A 213 -4.07 29.85 -22.16
CA ARG A 213 -3.41 29.70 -20.86
C ARG A 213 -2.63 30.94 -20.46
N LEU A 214 -1.97 31.58 -21.43
CA LEU A 214 -1.27 32.85 -21.21
C LEU A 214 -2.25 33.97 -20.81
N ASN A 215 -3.39 34.09 -21.49
CA ASN A 215 -4.42 35.07 -21.14
C ASN A 215 -5.02 34.82 -19.76
N LEU A 216 -5.26 33.55 -19.40
CA LEU A 216 -5.71 33.18 -18.05
C LEU A 216 -4.67 33.55 -16.99
N ALA A 217 -3.39 33.28 -17.24
CA ALA A 217 -2.31 33.66 -16.33
C ALA A 217 -2.24 35.18 -16.13
N LYS A 218 -2.35 35.98 -17.22
CA LYS A 218 -2.41 37.45 -17.14
C LYS A 218 -3.62 37.94 -16.34
N ASN A 219 -4.80 37.39 -16.59
CA ASN A 219 -6.02 37.74 -15.85
C ASN A 219 -5.91 37.40 -14.36
N LEU A 220 -5.29 36.26 -14.02
CA LEU A 220 -5.04 35.88 -12.63
C LEU A 220 -4.04 36.82 -11.96
N LEU A 221 -2.99 37.24 -12.66
CA LEU A 221 -2.01 38.22 -12.18
C LEU A 221 -2.65 39.58 -11.90
N GLU A 222 -3.47 40.10 -12.82
CA GLU A 222 -4.24 41.33 -12.60
C GLU A 222 -5.25 41.16 -11.45
N GLY A 223 -5.87 39.99 -11.33
CA GLY A 223 -6.73 39.65 -10.21
C GLY A 223 -5.99 39.66 -8.86
N ILE A 224 -4.74 39.16 -8.83
CA ILE A 224 -3.87 39.19 -7.64
C ILE A 224 -3.43 40.63 -7.34
N LYS A 225 -3.11 41.42 -8.36
CA LYS A 225 -2.79 42.85 -8.24
C LYS A 225 -3.93 43.61 -7.60
N SER A 226 -5.16 43.42 -8.10
CA SER A 226 -6.36 44.01 -7.52
C SER A 226 -6.60 43.56 -6.09
N ASP A 227 -6.42 42.27 -5.78
CA ASP A 227 -6.57 41.76 -4.41
C ASP A 227 -5.57 42.44 -3.47
N ILE A 228 -4.30 42.55 -3.86
CA ILE A 228 -3.25 43.23 -3.09
C ILE A 228 -3.59 44.71 -2.91
N ILE A 229 -4.04 45.41 -3.96
CA ILE A 229 -4.43 46.83 -3.89
C ILE A 229 -5.62 47.05 -2.95
N VAL A 230 -6.65 46.20 -3.04
CA VAL A 230 -7.83 46.26 -2.15
C VAL A 230 -7.43 46.02 -0.70
N LEU A 231 -6.59 45.01 -0.46
CA LEU A 231 -6.04 44.70 0.87
C LEU A 231 -5.21 45.85 1.44
N THR A 232 -4.49 46.60 0.60
CA THR A 232 -3.74 47.80 1.04
C THR A 232 -4.60 49.04 1.28
N ASN A 233 -5.72 49.22 0.56
CA ASN A 233 -6.56 50.43 0.64
C ASN A 233 -7.70 50.33 1.67
N THR A 234 -8.11 49.14 2.11
CA THR A 234 -9.06 48.96 3.24
C THR A 234 -8.49 49.37 4.61
N ALA A 235 -7.23 49.83 4.66
CA ALA A 235 -6.53 50.27 5.87
C ALA A 235 -7.01 51.61 6.47
N ALA A 236 -7.95 52.34 5.83
CA ALA A 236 -8.35 53.66 6.31
C ALA A 236 -9.30 53.63 7.53
N THR A 237 -9.94 52.50 7.84
CA THR A 237 -10.85 52.41 9.01
C THR A 237 -10.80 51.06 9.71
N ALA A 238 -10.43 51.12 10.99
CA ALA A 238 -10.52 50.11 12.04
C ALA A 238 -9.47 48.97 12.05
N GLY A 239 -8.45 49.16 12.90
CA GLY A 239 -7.79 48.07 13.64
C GLY A 239 -6.77 47.24 12.87
N GLY A 240 -5.56 47.79 12.72
CA GLY A 240 -4.27 47.12 12.47
C GLY A 240 -4.30 45.71 11.88
N LEU A 241 -4.14 45.63 10.56
CA LEU A 241 -3.70 44.43 9.85
C LEU A 241 -2.49 44.83 8.99
N GLY A 242 -1.30 44.41 9.39
CA GLY A 242 -0.08 44.62 8.61
C GLY A 242 0.11 43.51 7.59
N ALA A 243 0.36 43.86 6.33
CA ALA A 243 0.92 42.94 5.36
C ALA A 243 2.44 42.89 5.59
N GLU A 244 2.96 41.73 6.01
CA GLU A 244 4.40 41.48 6.12
C GLU A 244 4.97 41.09 4.75
N ALA A 245 6.19 41.54 4.44
CA ALA A 245 6.88 41.08 3.25
C ALA A 245 7.23 39.59 3.42
N VAL A 246 6.85 38.79 2.44
CA VAL A 246 6.94 37.34 2.50
C VAL A 246 8.02 36.87 1.52
N GLY A 247 8.95 36.03 2.00
CA GLY A 247 10.01 35.42 1.18
C GLY A 247 9.49 34.38 0.17
N ALA A 248 10.33 34.03 -0.81
CA ALA A 248 10.01 32.99 -1.79
C ALA A 248 9.79 31.61 -1.13
N GLU A 249 10.48 31.37 0.00
CA GLU A 249 10.39 30.18 0.83
C GLU A 249 8.98 29.98 1.38
N PHE A 250 8.37 31.05 1.88
CA PHE A 250 6.98 31.00 2.36
C PHE A 250 5.99 30.78 1.22
N LEU A 251 6.20 31.38 0.04
CA LEU A 251 5.31 31.13 -1.11
C LEU A 251 5.35 29.66 -1.53
N ILE A 252 6.54 29.05 -1.52
CA ILE A 252 6.72 27.62 -1.78
C ILE A 252 5.99 26.81 -0.70
N LEU A 253 6.15 27.16 0.58
CA LEU A 253 5.47 26.51 1.70
C LEU A 253 3.93 26.60 1.57
N ALA A 254 3.41 27.79 1.24
CA ALA A 254 2.00 28.04 1.01
C ALA A 254 1.45 27.19 -0.14
N LEU A 255 2.16 27.16 -1.28
CA LEU A 255 1.79 26.31 -2.41
C LEU A 255 1.80 24.83 -2.06
N MET A 256 2.81 24.37 -1.33
CA MET A 256 2.91 22.96 -0.90
C MET A 256 1.74 22.57 0.02
N LEU A 257 1.40 23.42 0.98
CA LEU A 257 0.33 23.15 1.95
C LEU A 257 -1.07 23.34 1.38
N ASP A 258 -1.27 24.29 0.47
CA ASP A 258 -2.54 24.49 -0.24
C ASP A 258 -2.81 23.36 -1.24
N LEU A 259 -1.79 22.82 -1.90
CA LEU A 259 -1.94 21.64 -2.76
C LEU A 259 -2.36 20.40 -1.96
N GLN A 260 -1.93 20.29 -0.71
CA GLN A 260 -2.30 19.18 0.18
C GLN A 260 -3.73 19.29 0.72
N SER A 261 -4.22 20.51 0.96
CA SER A 261 -5.54 20.77 1.53
C SER A 261 -6.64 20.97 0.49
N ARG A 262 -6.30 20.94 -0.81
CA ARG A 262 -7.24 21.24 -1.88
C ARG A 262 -8.35 20.19 -1.97
N PRO A 263 -9.64 20.59 -1.90
CA PRO A 263 -10.74 19.66 -2.11
C PRO A 263 -10.75 19.18 -3.56
N LEU A 264 -11.09 17.91 -3.78
CA LEU A 264 -11.19 17.33 -5.12
C LEU A 264 -12.48 17.84 -5.77
N LYS A 265 -12.36 18.54 -6.90
CA LYS A 265 -13.51 18.95 -7.71
C LYS A 265 -13.87 17.84 -8.69
N ILE A 266 -15.06 17.26 -8.57
CA ILE A 266 -15.55 16.24 -9.52
C ILE A 266 -16.12 16.95 -10.76
N PRO A 267 -15.73 16.57 -11.99
CA PRO A 267 -16.34 17.11 -13.19
C PRO A 267 -17.81 16.67 -13.32
N LYS A 268 -18.68 17.59 -13.77
CA LYS A 268 -20.11 17.32 -14.04
C LYS A 268 -20.28 16.11 -14.96
N LYS A 269 -20.99 15.07 -14.52
CA LYS A 269 -21.57 14.09 -15.46
C LYS A 269 -22.74 14.75 -16.17
N VAL A 270 -22.54 15.14 -17.43
CA VAL A 270 -23.63 15.54 -18.32
C VAL A 270 -24.41 14.28 -18.70
N LYS A 271 -25.55 14.06 -18.05
CA LYS A 271 -26.61 13.17 -18.55
C LYS A 271 -27.83 14.02 -18.86
N ASP A 272 -28.32 13.90 -20.09
CA ASP A 272 -29.65 14.32 -20.55
C ASP A 272 -30.05 15.77 -20.28
N GLY A 273 -29.20 16.74 -20.65
CA GLY A 273 -29.59 18.14 -20.83
C GLY A 273 -30.14 18.89 -19.61
N LYS A 274 -30.20 18.24 -18.43
CA LYS A 274 -30.61 18.84 -17.17
C LYS A 274 -29.43 18.82 -16.22
N ALA A 275 -28.87 20.00 -15.99
CA ALA A 275 -27.87 20.23 -14.97
C ALA A 275 -28.48 19.90 -13.59
N SER A 276 -28.14 18.75 -13.03
CA SER A 276 -28.43 18.48 -11.62
C SER A 276 -27.51 19.33 -10.74
N ARG A 277 -28.11 19.99 -9.74
CA ARG A 277 -27.45 20.59 -8.56
C ARG A 277 -26.45 19.58 -7.98
N SER A 278 -25.23 19.90 -7.57
CA SER A 278 -24.61 21.12 -7.03
C SER A 278 -23.11 21.14 -7.38
N ASP A 279 -22.49 22.32 -7.45
CA ASP A 279 -21.04 22.46 -7.20
C ASP A 279 -20.80 21.97 -5.77
N GLY A 280 -20.45 20.70 -5.60
CA GLY A 280 -20.01 20.16 -4.33
C GLY A 280 -18.51 19.93 -4.43
N GLU A 281 -17.73 20.77 -3.76
CA GLU A 281 -16.35 20.41 -3.43
C GLU A 281 -16.42 19.07 -2.68
N MET A 282 -15.78 18.02 -3.21
CA MET A 282 -15.85 16.71 -2.60
C MET A 282 -14.81 16.65 -1.48
N GLU A 283 -15.27 16.68 -0.24
CA GLU A 283 -14.44 16.35 0.90
C GLU A 283 -14.21 14.83 0.90
N VAL A 284 -12.93 14.45 0.78
CA VAL A 284 -12.52 13.04 0.63
C VAL A 284 -13.01 12.22 1.82
N VAL A 285 -12.85 12.73 3.04
CA VAL A 285 -13.25 12.06 4.27
C VAL A 285 -14.76 11.81 4.29
N GLU A 286 -15.58 12.82 4.02
CA GLU A 286 -17.05 12.70 3.99
C GLU A 286 -17.52 11.64 2.98
N THR A 287 -16.84 11.56 1.84
CA THR A 287 -17.16 10.57 0.79
C THR A 287 -16.94 9.15 1.28
N TYR A 288 -15.79 8.88 1.91
CA TYR A 288 -15.50 7.58 2.49
C TYR A 288 -16.40 7.26 3.69
N GLN A 289 -16.74 8.25 4.53
CA GLN A 289 -17.72 8.09 5.61
C GLN A 289 -19.08 7.62 5.07
N ASN A 290 -19.59 8.28 4.04
CA ASN A 290 -20.86 7.93 3.40
C ASN A 290 -20.83 6.54 2.77
N TYR A 291 -19.71 6.17 2.13
CA TYR A 291 -19.56 4.85 1.52
C TYR A 291 -19.49 3.73 2.57
N VAL A 292 -18.70 3.93 3.64
CA VAL A 292 -18.61 2.98 4.77
C VAL A 292 -19.96 2.84 5.47
N ALA A 293 -20.71 3.92 5.65
CA ALA A 293 -22.07 3.86 6.21
C ALA A 293 -23.01 3.01 5.35
N LYS A 294 -22.93 3.14 4.02
CA LYS A 294 -23.70 2.31 3.08
C LYS A 294 -23.32 0.83 3.19
N LEU A 295 -22.02 0.51 3.27
CA LEU A 295 -21.54 -0.85 3.48
C LEU A 295 -22.02 -1.42 4.81
N HIS A 296 -22.03 -0.61 5.87
CA HIS A 296 -22.53 -1.00 7.19
C HIS A 296 -24.02 -1.38 7.16
N ILE A 297 -24.85 -0.56 6.48
CA ILE A 297 -26.28 -0.87 6.28
C ILE A 297 -26.45 -2.18 5.48
N GLN A 298 -25.63 -2.39 4.45
CA GLN A 298 -25.68 -3.59 3.62
C GLN A 298 -25.26 -4.84 4.39
N ALA A 299 -24.21 -4.75 5.20
CA ALA A 299 -23.74 -5.80 6.11
C ALA A 299 -24.85 -6.27 7.05
N ASN A 300 -25.52 -5.33 7.72
CA ASN A 300 -26.56 -5.66 8.69
C ASN A 300 -27.83 -6.21 8.04
N ARG A 301 -28.14 -5.82 6.80
CA ARG A 301 -29.34 -6.31 6.09
C ARG A 301 -29.14 -7.66 5.42
N ARG A 302 -27.99 -7.86 4.75
CA ARG A 302 -27.68 -9.06 3.96
C ARG A 302 -26.18 -9.38 4.02
N PRO A 303 -25.73 -10.09 5.06
CA PRO A 303 -24.35 -10.53 5.15
C PRO A 303 -24.04 -11.53 4.03
N GLN A 304 -23.06 -11.19 3.18
CA GLN A 304 -22.66 -12.01 2.03
C GLN A 304 -21.13 -12.02 1.91
N LYS A 305 -20.56 -13.15 1.44
CA LYS A 305 -19.11 -13.26 1.21
C LYS A 305 -18.56 -12.22 0.23
N ARG A 306 -19.37 -11.76 -0.72
CA ARG A 306 -18.96 -10.71 -1.67
C ARG A 306 -18.66 -9.37 -0.99
N LEU A 307 -19.35 -9.05 0.11
CA LEU A 307 -19.18 -7.79 0.84
C LEU A 307 -17.76 -7.64 1.42
N PHE A 308 -17.07 -8.75 1.69
CA PHE A 308 -15.67 -8.71 2.12
C PHE A 308 -14.75 -8.09 1.08
N LEU A 309 -15.01 -8.32 -0.21
CA LEU A 309 -14.21 -7.72 -1.28
C LEU A 309 -14.38 -6.21 -1.30
N ASP A 310 -15.62 -5.74 -1.15
CA ASP A 310 -15.93 -4.31 -1.14
C ASP A 310 -15.35 -3.62 0.11
N ILE A 311 -15.40 -4.28 1.28
CA ILE A 311 -14.79 -3.75 2.51
C ILE A 311 -13.25 -3.71 2.38
N ASN A 312 -12.62 -4.76 1.85
CA ASN A 312 -11.17 -4.79 1.65
C ASN A 312 -10.71 -3.71 0.66
N ALA A 313 -11.43 -3.50 -0.44
CA ALA A 313 -11.09 -2.47 -1.41
C ALA A 313 -11.08 -1.07 -0.77
N VAL A 314 -12.06 -0.76 0.08
CA VAL A 314 -12.08 0.52 0.82
C VAL A 314 -10.92 0.62 1.80
N GLN A 315 -10.57 -0.47 2.49
CA GLN A 315 -9.42 -0.48 3.40
C GLN A 315 -8.12 -0.20 2.64
N GLU A 316 -7.91 -0.82 1.48
CA GLU A 316 -6.74 -0.56 0.63
C GLU A 316 -6.68 0.89 0.14
N GLU A 317 -7.82 1.47 -0.24
CA GLU A 317 -7.89 2.89 -0.63
C GLU A 317 -7.57 3.83 0.54
N ILE A 318 -8.13 3.58 1.74
CA ILE A 318 -7.83 4.37 2.94
C ILE A 318 -6.35 4.25 3.31
N ASP A 319 -5.76 3.06 3.23
CA ASP A 319 -4.34 2.83 3.50
C ASP A 319 -3.46 3.58 2.50
N ALA A 320 -3.82 3.59 1.22
CA ALA A 320 -3.13 4.39 0.21
C ALA A 320 -3.19 5.90 0.53
N LEU A 321 -4.33 6.42 1.00
CA LEU A 321 -4.49 7.82 1.40
C LEU A 321 -3.63 8.18 2.62
N LEU A 322 -3.54 7.29 3.61
CA LEU A 322 -2.68 7.47 4.78
C LEU A 322 -1.20 7.49 4.39
N VAL A 323 -0.77 6.56 3.52
CA VAL A 323 0.61 6.53 3.00
C VAL A 323 0.94 7.81 2.21
N MET A 324 0.01 8.26 1.36
CA MET A 324 0.17 9.51 0.62
C MET A 324 0.29 10.71 1.57
N GLY A 325 -0.55 10.76 2.61
CA GLY A 325 -0.49 11.79 3.66
C GLY A 325 0.85 11.83 4.37
N ASN A 326 1.40 10.68 4.75
CA ASN A 326 2.71 10.60 5.38
C ASN A 326 3.83 11.09 4.45
N CYS A 327 3.79 10.71 3.17
CA CYS A 327 4.76 11.21 2.19
C CYS A 327 4.70 12.74 2.05
N GLN A 328 3.49 13.30 1.99
CA GLN A 328 3.26 14.74 1.94
C GLN A 328 3.81 15.45 3.18
N TRP A 329 3.60 14.89 4.37
CA TRP A 329 4.14 15.41 5.62
C TRP A 329 5.67 15.41 5.63
N VAL A 330 6.31 14.31 5.23
CA VAL A 330 7.77 14.19 5.15
C VAL A 330 8.37 15.28 4.25
N VAL A 331 7.74 15.56 3.10
CA VAL A 331 8.22 16.59 2.17
C VAL A 331 8.14 17.98 2.81
N VAL A 332 7.04 18.32 3.47
CA VAL A 332 6.91 19.63 4.15
C VAL A 332 7.89 19.71 5.31
N ASN A 333 8.04 18.66 6.12
CA ASN A 333 8.98 18.65 7.23
C ASN A 333 10.43 18.81 6.77
N ASN A 334 10.83 18.13 5.69
CA ASN A 334 12.15 18.30 5.10
C ASN A 334 12.36 19.73 4.58
N PHE A 335 11.34 20.33 3.97
CA PHE A 335 11.38 21.72 3.54
C PHE A 335 11.52 22.68 4.73
N MET A 336 10.76 22.48 5.81
CA MET A 336 10.85 23.26 7.04
C MET A 336 12.24 23.16 7.70
N ARG A 337 12.90 22.01 7.60
CA ARG A 337 14.29 21.84 8.07
C ARG A 337 15.30 22.56 7.17
N LEU A 338 15.08 22.53 5.86
CA LEU A 338 15.95 23.20 4.89
C LEU A 338 15.94 24.71 5.07
N ILE A 339 14.76 25.29 5.33
CA ILE A 339 14.63 26.73 5.55
C ILE A 339 15.00 27.13 6.99
N TRP A 340 15.28 26.19 7.90
CA TRP A 340 15.52 26.49 9.31
C TRP A 340 16.69 27.47 9.50
N PRO A 341 16.59 28.52 10.35
CA PRO A 341 17.58 29.59 10.43
C PRO A 341 19.01 29.12 10.73
N TRP A 342 19.14 28.06 11.53
CA TRP A 342 20.45 27.51 11.92
C TRP A 342 21.02 26.49 10.93
N SER A 343 20.28 26.17 9.87
CA SER A 343 20.78 25.34 8.76
C SER A 343 21.71 26.14 7.84
N PHE A 344 21.66 27.47 7.90
CA PHE A 344 22.56 28.37 7.18
C PHE A 344 23.85 28.56 7.96
N HIS A 345 24.99 28.66 7.25
CA HIS A 345 26.31 28.85 7.86
C HIS A 345 26.41 30.15 8.69
N VAL A 346 25.63 31.18 8.30
CA VAL A 346 25.47 32.43 9.05
C VAL A 346 23.96 32.75 9.12
N PRO A 347 23.33 32.74 10.30
CA PRO A 347 21.93 33.07 10.44
C PRO A 347 21.72 34.57 10.28
N GLU A 348 21.02 34.98 9.22
CA GLU A 348 20.65 36.38 8.99
C GLU A 348 19.44 36.75 9.87
N PRO A 349 19.44 37.92 10.56
CA PRO A 349 18.32 38.33 11.41
C PRO A 349 16.96 38.36 10.69
N THR A 350 16.95 38.77 9.43
CA THR A 350 15.77 38.78 8.55
C THR A 350 15.21 37.38 8.29
N ARG A 351 16.07 36.37 8.19
CA ARG A 351 15.67 34.97 8.01
C ARG A 351 14.99 34.40 9.26
N MET A 352 15.40 34.83 10.46
CA MET A 352 14.75 34.42 11.70
C MET A 352 13.30 34.91 11.76
N ASP A 353 13.05 36.16 11.36
CA ASP A 353 11.71 36.74 11.32
C ASP A 353 10.80 36.05 10.29
N PHE A 354 11.30 35.78 9.08
CA PHE A 354 10.54 35.04 8.07
C PHE A 354 10.20 33.61 8.51
N HIS A 355 11.15 32.93 9.17
CA HIS A 355 10.92 31.58 9.66
C HIS A 355 9.80 31.51 10.71
N LEU A 356 9.65 32.53 11.56
CA LEU A 356 8.57 32.55 12.58
C LEU A 356 7.17 32.53 11.94
N ILE A 357 7.00 33.23 10.83
CA ILE A 357 5.74 33.30 10.08
C ILE A 357 5.48 31.98 9.35
N GLU A 358 6.51 31.43 8.69
CA GLU A 358 6.47 30.14 7.99
C GLU A 358 6.13 28.99 8.95
N ASP A 359 6.81 28.92 10.10
CA ASP A 359 6.63 27.88 11.09
C ASP A 359 5.23 27.93 11.72
N ARG A 360 4.69 29.15 11.93
CA ARG A 360 3.29 29.31 12.35
C ARG A 360 2.29 28.84 11.28
N TYR A 361 2.53 29.20 10.03
CA TYR A 361 1.67 28.80 8.91
C TYR A 361 1.69 27.28 8.69
N ALA A 362 2.89 26.68 8.68
CA ALA A 362 3.08 25.24 8.59
C ALA A 362 2.38 24.50 9.73
N ARG A 363 2.57 24.92 10.98
CA ARG A 363 1.89 24.30 12.14
C ARG A 363 0.37 24.34 12.03
N SER A 364 -0.20 25.47 11.58
CA SER A 364 -1.66 25.59 11.41
C SER A 364 -2.20 24.57 10.40
N HIS A 365 -1.54 24.40 9.25
CA HIS A 365 -1.95 23.44 8.23
C HIS A 365 -1.66 21.99 8.64
N MET A 366 -0.53 21.73 9.31
CA MET A 366 -0.21 20.41 9.84
C MET A 366 -1.24 19.95 10.87
N ASN A 367 -1.75 20.85 11.73
CA ASN A 367 -2.81 20.51 12.67
C ASN A 367 -4.12 20.12 11.97
N LYS A 368 -4.53 20.88 10.94
CA LYS A 368 -5.70 20.53 10.10
C LYS A 368 -5.49 19.20 9.37
N ARG A 369 -4.26 18.87 8.99
CA ARG A 369 -3.95 17.58 8.37
C ARG A 369 -4.02 16.44 9.38
N ALA A 370 -3.50 16.65 10.58
CA ALA A 370 -3.53 15.64 11.65
C ALA A 370 -4.97 15.24 12.01
N THR A 371 -5.93 16.18 11.98
CA THR A 371 -7.34 15.84 12.18
C THR A 371 -7.88 14.96 11.05
N VAL A 372 -7.56 15.26 9.79
CA VAL A 372 -7.96 14.44 8.63
C VAL A 372 -7.35 13.03 8.70
N ASP A 373 -6.07 12.91 9.04
CA ASP A 373 -5.43 11.60 9.16
C ASP A 373 -6.03 10.79 10.33
N SER A 374 -6.39 11.45 11.44
CA SER A 374 -7.13 10.83 12.55
C SER A 374 -8.52 10.32 12.14
N ASP A 375 -9.24 11.08 11.31
CA ASP A 375 -10.56 10.66 10.81
C ASP A 375 -10.45 9.45 9.86
N LEU A 376 -9.42 9.42 9.01
CA LEU A 376 -9.13 8.28 8.13
C LEU A 376 -8.74 7.03 8.92
N LEU A 377 -7.92 7.17 9.97
CA LEU A 377 -7.61 6.06 10.88
C LEU A 377 -8.85 5.53 11.59
N THR A 378 -9.72 6.43 12.07
CA THR A 378 -11.00 6.06 12.67
C THR A 378 -11.91 5.31 11.69
N LEU A 379 -11.93 5.70 10.42
CA LEU A 379 -12.65 4.99 9.36
C LEU A 379 -12.06 3.60 9.08
N ARG A 380 -10.73 3.49 9.09
CA ARG A 380 -10.03 2.20 8.94
C ARG A 380 -10.36 1.25 10.08
N GLU A 381 -10.41 1.73 11.31
CA GLU A 381 -10.82 0.93 12.47
C GLU A 381 -12.28 0.48 12.35
N LYS A 382 -13.19 1.39 11.98
CA LYS A 382 -14.62 1.07 11.74
C LYS A 382 -14.81 0.01 10.66
N THR A 383 -14.05 0.08 9.56
CA THR A 383 -14.12 -0.93 8.48
C THR A 383 -13.54 -2.28 8.93
N THR A 384 -12.51 -2.28 9.77
CA THR A 384 -11.93 -3.50 10.34
C THR A 384 -12.93 -4.19 11.29
N ALA A 385 -13.56 -3.44 12.17
CA ALA A 385 -14.63 -3.95 13.04
C ALA A 385 -15.82 -4.46 12.21
N LEU A 386 -16.20 -3.74 11.15
CA LEU A 386 -17.27 -4.18 10.25
C LEU A 386 -16.93 -5.51 9.55
N LYS A 387 -15.68 -5.67 9.09
CA LYS A 387 -15.20 -6.91 8.48
C LYS A 387 -15.33 -8.09 9.43
N GLU A 388 -14.87 -7.94 10.67
CA GLU A 388 -14.95 -9.01 11.67
C GLU A 388 -16.40 -9.35 12.04
N ASN A 389 -17.25 -8.35 12.20
CA ASN A 389 -18.68 -8.56 12.47
C ASN A 389 -19.37 -9.32 11.32
N VAL A 390 -19.07 -8.98 10.06
CA VAL A 390 -19.62 -9.70 8.90
C VAL A 390 -19.09 -11.13 8.84
N LYS A 391 -17.81 -11.35 9.17
CA LYS A 391 -17.20 -12.68 9.24
C LYS A 391 -17.91 -13.56 10.26
N GLN A 392 -18.04 -13.10 11.50
CA GLN A 392 -18.74 -13.83 12.55
C GLN A 392 -20.20 -14.11 12.18
N THR A 393 -20.90 -13.13 11.60
CA THR A 393 -22.30 -13.30 11.19
C THR A 393 -22.45 -14.35 10.09
N VAL A 394 -21.54 -14.37 9.11
CA VAL A 394 -21.54 -15.38 8.05
C VAL A 394 -21.22 -16.77 8.62
N GLU A 395 -20.25 -16.89 9.53
CA GLU A 395 -19.90 -18.15 10.19
C GLU A 395 -21.08 -18.72 11.02
N VAL A 396 -21.78 -17.87 11.77
CA VAL A 396 -22.98 -18.26 12.53
C VAL A 396 -24.11 -18.74 11.60
N LEU A 397 -24.30 -18.08 10.45
CA LEU A 397 -25.27 -18.50 9.45
C LEU A 397 -24.91 -19.86 8.84
N GLU A 398 -23.62 -20.12 8.57
CA GLU A 398 -23.15 -21.41 8.08
C GLU A 398 -23.31 -22.53 9.12
N GLU A 399 -23.09 -22.25 10.41
CA GLU A 399 -23.31 -23.23 11.49
C GLU A 399 -24.78 -23.68 11.56
N ASN A 400 -25.73 -22.75 11.39
CA ASN A 400 -27.16 -23.06 11.37
C ASN A 400 -27.53 -23.95 10.19
N HIS A 401 -26.96 -23.70 9.01
CA HIS A 401 -27.10 -24.60 7.87
C HIS A 401 -26.49 -25.98 8.16
N GLY A 402 -25.33 -26.05 8.82
CA GLY A 402 -24.72 -27.29 9.28
C GLY A 402 -25.63 -28.11 10.21
N LYS A 403 -26.31 -27.45 11.18
CA LYS A 403 -27.30 -28.10 12.06
C LYS A 403 -28.48 -28.66 11.28
N ALA A 404 -29.02 -27.88 10.34
CA ALA A 404 -30.13 -28.32 9.48
C ALA A 404 -29.73 -29.54 8.63
N ILE A 405 -28.52 -29.54 8.06
CA ILE A 405 -27.99 -30.69 7.31
C ILE A 405 -27.87 -31.91 8.23
N ARG A 406 -27.34 -31.77 9.46
CA ARG A 406 -27.27 -32.89 10.42
C ARG A 406 -28.66 -33.46 10.73
N VAL A 407 -29.65 -32.63 10.99
CA VAL A 407 -31.04 -33.08 11.23
C VAL A 407 -31.58 -33.84 10.00
N PHE A 408 -31.37 -33.31 8.80
CA PHE A 408 -31.81 -33.95 7.56
C PHE A 408 -31.10 -35.30 7.32
N THR A 409 -29.80 -35.40 7.60
CA THR A 409 -29.04 -36.66 7.50
C THR A 409 -29.54 -37.72 8.48
N ILE A 410 -29.87 -37.33 9.73
CA ILE A 410 -30.45 -38.24 10.72
C ILE A 410 -31.80 -38.77 10.21
N VAL A 411 -32.70 -37.88 9.78
CA VAL A 411 -34.00 -38.28 9.22
C VAL A 411 -33.81 -39.24 8.05
N THR A 412 -32.93 -38.91 7.10
CA THR A 412 -32.68 -39.75 5.92
C THR A 412 -32.11 -41.13 6.31
N LEU A 413 -31.20 -41.19 7.27
CA LEU A 413 -30.53 -42.42 7.69
C LEU A 413 -31.49 -43.45 8.33
N PHE A 414 -32.56 -42.99 8.98
CA PHE A 414 -33.59 -43.88 9.55
C PHE A 414 -34.77 -44.12 8.61
N PHE A 415 -35.29 -43.07 7.95
CA PHE A 415 -36.50 -43.18 7.13
C PHE A 415 -36.27 -43.85 5.78
N LEU A 416 -35.09 -43.73 5.18
CA LEU A 416 -34.82 -44.34 3.88
C LEU A 416 -34.76 -45.88 3.97
N PRO A 417 -34.06 -46.49 4.94
CA PRO A 417 -34.09 -47.95 5.13
C PRO A 417 -35.49 -48.47 5.51
N LEU A 418 -36.21 -47.75 6.38
CA LEU A 418 -37.58 -48.14 6.76
C LEU A 418 -38.55 -48.10 5.57
N SER A 419 -38.43 -47.06 4.73
CA SER A 419 -39.21 -46.95 3.49
C SER A 419 -38.85 -48.03 2.48
N PHE A 420 -37.59 -48.45 2.42
CA PHE A 420 -37.16 -49.58 1.60
C PHE A 420 -37.81 -50.89 2.08
N VAL A 421 -37.79 -51.19 3.38
CA VAL A 421 -38.39 -52.42 3.92
C VAL A 421 -39.89 -52.46 3.69
N SER A 422 -40.61 -51.35 3.94
CA SER A 422 -42.05 -51.30 3.72
C SER A 422 -42.40 -51.47 2.24
N SER A 423 -41.63 -50.85 1.34
CA SER A 423 -41.80 -50.96 -0.10
C SER A 423 -41.45 -52.36 -0.62
N PHE A 424 -40.36 -52.96 -0.14
CA PHE A 424 -39.93 -54.31 -0.52
C PHE A 424 -40.95 -55.37 -0.11
N MET A 425 -41.45 -55.30 1.12
CA MET A 425 -42.47 -56.24 1.61
C MET A 425 -43.83 -55.96 0.95
N GLY A 426 -44.18 -54.70 0.71
CA GLY A 426 -45.45 -54.32 0.06
C GLY A 426 -45.57 -54.74 -1.40
N MET A 427 -44.46 -54.83 -2.14
CA MET A 427 -44.47 -55.24 -3.56
C MET A 427 -44.32 -56.76 -3.77
N ASN A 428 -43.67 -57.48 -2.84
CA ASN A 428 -43.31 -58.89 -3.02
C ASN A 428 -44.17 -59.86 -2.19
N THR A 429 -45.20 -59.38 -1.50
CA THR A 429 -46.14 -60.23 -0.74
C THR A 429 -47.58 -60.06 -1.27
N MET A 430 -48.35 -61.15 -1.27
CA MET A 430 -49.80 -61.06 -1.54
C MET A 430 -50.47 -60.23 -0.44
N ASP A 431 -51.55 -59.52 -0.77
CA ASP A 431 -52.29 -58.73 0.20
C ASP A 431 -52.59 -59.60 1.44
N ILE A 432 -52.25 -59.09 2.63
CA ILE A 432 -52.43 -59.76 3.93
C ILE A 432 -53.86 -60.30 4.13
N ARG A 433 -54.82 -59.72 3.39
CA ARG A 433 -56.23 -60.10 3.40
C ARG A 433 -56.54 -61.36 2.58
N ASP A 434 -55.74 -61.68 1.57
CA ASP A 434 -55.98 -62.76 0.60
C ASP A 434 -54.93 -63.88 0.70
N MET A 435 -54.25 -64.00 1.84
CA MET A 435 -53.22 -65.02 2.07
C MET A 435 -53.85 -66.36 2.51
N GLU A 436 -53.63 -67.44 1.77
CA GLU A 436 -54.12 -68.80 2.13
C GLU A 436 -53.50 -69.35 3.42
N HIS A 437 -52.37 -68.79 3.86
CA HIS A 437 -51.63 -69.21 5.05
C HIS A 437 -51.69 -68.14 6.15
N ASN A 438 -51.58 -68.62 7.40
CA ASN A 438 -51.74 -67.85 8.63
C ASN A 438 -50.89 -66.56 8.65
N GLN A 439 -51.50 -65.43 9.01
CA GLN A 439 -50.87 -64.08 9.04
C GLN A 439 -49.60 -64.00 9.89
N THR A 440 -49.41 -64.97 10.78
CA THR A 440 -48.20 -65.15 11.59
C THR A 440 -46.93 -65.25 10.75
N ILE A 441 -46.96 -65.84 9.56
CA ILE A 441 -45.76 -66.00 8.71
C ILE A 441 -45.20 -64.64 8.28
N TYR A 442 -46.09 -63.70 7.92
CA TYR A 442 -45.71 -62.34 7.55
C TYR A 442 -45.01 -61.62 8.72
N TRP A 443 -45.60 -61.64 9.91
CA TRP A 443 -45.02 -60.99 11.09
C TRP A 443 -43.70 -61.63 11.53
N THR A 444 -43.57 -62.95 11.40
CA THR A 444 -42.32 -63.66 11.69
C THR A 444 -41.18 -63.33 10.73
N ALA A 445 -41.47 -62.88 9.51
CA ALA A 445 -40.45 -62.45 8.54
C ALA A 445 -40.20 -60.94 8.56
N ALA A 446 -41.25 -60.13 8.70
CA ALA A 446 -41.16 -58.67 8.64
C ALA A 446 -40.45 -58.08 9.87
N VAL A 447 -40.76 -58.56 11.09
CA VAL A 447 -40.18 -58.00 12.33
C VAL A 447 -38.66 -58.18 12.39
N PRO A 448 -38.09 -59.37 12.11
CA PRO A 448 -36.63 -59.55 12.12
C PRO A 448 -35.91 -58.75 11.05
N VAL A 449 -36.47 -58.65 9.84
CA VAL A 449 -35.89 -57.86 8.74
C VAL A 449 -35.87 -56.38 9.10
N THR A 450 -36.97 -55.85 9.64
CA THR A 450 -37.03 -54.46 10.09
C THR A 450 -36.03 -54.19 11.22
N ALA A 451 -35.91 -55.12 12.18
CA ALA A 451 -34.93 -55.01 13.26
C ALA A 451 -33.47 -55.06 12.74
N ALA A 452 -33.18 -55.93 11.77
CA ALA A 452 -31.84 -56.04 11.18
C ALA A 452 -31.43 -54.78 10.39
N THR A 453 -32.35 -54.22 9.60
CA THR A 453 -32.09 -52.97 8.87
C THR A 453 -31.89 -51.77 9.79
N MET A 454 -32.66 -51.70 10.88
CA MET A 454 -32.52 -50.66 11.91
C MET A 454 -31.22 -50.82 12.70
N ALA A 455 -30.81 -52.06 13.00
CA ALA A 455 -29.53 -52.36 13.63
C ALA A 455 -28.35 -51.96 12.72
N LEU A 456 -28.40 -52.25 11.43
CA LEU A 456 -27.41 -51.78 10.45
C LEU A 456 -27.36 -50.25 10.35
N ALA A 457 -28.51 -49.57 10.37
CA ALA A 457 -28.57 -48.11 10.40
C ALA A 457 -27.94 -47.55 11.68
N LEU A 458 -28.21 -48.16 12.84
CA LEU A 458 -27.61 -47.79 14.13
C LEU A 458 -26.11 -48.07 14.18
N ILE A 459 -25.63 -49.16 13.58
CA ILE A 459 -24.20 -49.48 13.48
C ILE A 459 -23.51 -48.45 12.59
N ASN A 460 -24.08 -48.12 11.42
CA ASN A 460 -23.55 -47.05 10.57
C ASN A 460 -23.56 -45.70 11.29
N PHE A 461 -24.63 -45.38 12.02
CA PHE A 461 -24.70 -44.17 12.85
C PHE A 461 -23.66 -44.17 13.97
N ALA A 462 -23.42 -45.31 14.62
CA ALA A 462 -22.41 -45.45 15.67
C ALA A 462 -20.98 -45.39 15.12
N ILE A 463 -20.72 -45.91 13.91
CA ILE A 463 -19.44 -45.75 13.22
C ILE A 463 -19.22 -44.27 12.87
N PHE A 464 -20.24 -43.57 12.37
CA PHE A 464 -20.19 -42.13 12.11
C PHE A 464 -20.04 -41.28 13.37
N LYS A 465 -20.65 -41.68 14.50
CA LYS A 465 -20.59 -40.96 15.79
C LYS A 465 -19.35 -41.32 16.62
N GLY A 466 -18.78 -42.51 16.39
CA GLY A 466 -17.59 -43.05 17.08
C GLY A 466 -16.28 -42.46 16.57
N MET A 467 -16.29 -41.71 15.48
CA MET A 467 -15.23 -40.78 15.14
C MET A 467 -15.41 -39.50 15.97
N ALA A 468 -15.08 -39.56 17.26
CA ALA A 468 -14.71 -38.33 17.97
C ALA A 468 -13.54 -37.70 17.20
N PRO A 469 -13.46 -36.35 17.05
CA PRO A 469 -12.33 -35.73 16.40
C PRO A 469 -11.08 -36.02 17.22
N VAL A 470 -10.33 -37.03 16.81
CA VAL A 470 -9.01 -37.32 17.37
C VAL A 470 -8.10 -36.24 16.80
N ASN A 471 -7.81 -35.25 17.63
CA ASN A 471 -6.82 -34.25 17.26
C ASN A 471 -5.45 -34.91 17.33
N SER A 472 -4.59 -34.57 16.37
CA SER A 472 -3.28 -35.16 16.24
C SER A 472 -2.23 -34.09 16.02
N GLY A 473 -1.01 -34.42 16.41
CA GLY A 473 0.18 -33.65 16.11
C GLY A 473 1.34 -34.55 15.74
N SER A 474 2.34 -33.98 15.08
CA SER A 474 3.54 -34.69 14.67
C SER A 474 4.75 -33.77 14.65
N CYS A 475 5.94 -34.37 14.68
CA CYS A 475 7.18 -33.64 14.47
C CYS A 475 7.35 -33.25 12.99
N LEU A 476 8.33 -32.38 12.71
CA LEU A 476 8.56 -31.87 11.34
C LEU A 476 8.78 -32.96 10.29
N CYS A 477 9.47 -34.06 10.63
CA CYS A 477 9.68 -35.18 9.70
C CYS A 477 8.59 -36.25 9.74
N GLY A 478 7.60 -36.13 10.64
CA GLY A 478 6.54 -37.12 10.83
C GLY A 478 6.96 -38.42 11.52
N ALA A 479 8.24 -38.59 11.90
CA ALA A 479 8.74 -39.82 12.55
C ALA A 479 8.19 -40.02 13.97
N CYS A 480 7.74 -38.96 14.63
CA CYS A 480 7.05 -39.02 15.91
C CYS A 480 5.68 -38.35 15.78
N ALA A 481 4.63 -39.03 16.23
CA ALA A 481 3.26 -38.51 16.20
C ALA A 481 2.50 -38.88 17.47
N TYR A 482 1.58 -38.01 17.87
CA TYR A 482 0.74 -38.18 19.04
C TYR A 482 -0.72 -37.85 18.71
N SER A 483 -1.62 -38.41 19.51
CA SER A 483 -3.05 -38.13 19.47
C SER A 483 -3.53 -37.67 20.84
N TYR A 484 -4.61 -36.90 20.85
CA TYR A 484 -5.30 -36.52 22.07
C TYR A 484 -6.81 -36.35 21.83
N THR A 485 -7.59 -36.63 22.86
CA THR A 485 -9.06 -36.58 22.83
C THR A 485 -9.57 -35.42 23.69
N ASP A 486 -10.54 -34.67 23.16
CA ASP A 486 -11.22 -33.46 23.69
C ASP A 486 -10.63 -32.09 23.31
N GLU A 487 -11.51 -31.07 23.37
CA GLU A 487 -11.17 -29.64 23.31
C GLU A 487 -10.08 -29.32 24.35
N PRO A 488 -9.06 -28.51 23.99
CA PRO A 488 -7.94 -28.17 24.85
C PRO A 488 -8.40 -27.23 25.99
N ALA A 489 -9.09 -27.79 26.97
CA ALA A 489 -9.54 -27.08 28.16
C ALA A 489 -9.45 -28.03 29.36
N MET A 490 -8.26 -28.11 29.97
CA MET A 490 -8.24 -28.54 31.36
C MET A 490 -8.77 -27.37 32.21
N LYS A 491 -10.08 -27.39 32.49
CA LYS A 491 -10.58 -26.92 33.77
C LYS A 491 -9.98 -27.85 34.83
N VAL A 492 -8.74 -27.56 35.23
CA VAL A 492 -8.07 -28.24 36.35
C VAL A 492 -8.78 -27.81 37.63
N THR A 493 -9.90 -28.43 37.97
CA THR A 493 -10.36 -28.48 39.36
C THR A 493 -9.64 -29.63 40.04
N THR A 494 -8.38 -29.44 40.43
CA THR A 494 -7.80 -30.29 41.48
C THR A 494 -8.46 -29.88 42.78
N SER A 495 -9.46 -30.66 43.20
CA SER A 495 -10.16 -30.54 44.49
C SER A 495 -9.26 -30.82 45.72
N GLN A 496 -7.94 -30.84 45.58
CA GLN A 496 -6.99 -31.19 46.64
C GLN A 496 -5.68 -30.39 46.64
N LEU A 497 -5.71 -29.11 46.25
CA LEU A 497 -4.62 -28.19 46.61
C LEU A 497 -5.19 -26.86 47.13
N THR A 498 -5.46 -26.84 48.42
CA THR A 498 -5.73 -25.63 49.18
C THR A 498 -4.48 -24.75 49.16
N THR A 499 -4.37 -23.81 48.21
CA THR A 499 -3.79 -22.45 48.44
C THR A 499 -3.73 -21.54 47.21
N LEU A 500 -4.05 -21.98 45.98
CA LEU A 500 -4.12 -21.05 44.83
C LEU A 500 -5.22 -21.48 43.85
N PRO A 501 -6.41 -20.85 43.85
CA PRO A 501 -7.27 -20.88 42.68
C PRO A 501 -6.67 -19.93 41.61
N HIS A 502 -7.07 -20.07 40.35
CA HIS A 502 -6.84 -19.08 39.25
C HIS A 502 -5.61 -19.22 38.31
N LEU A 503 -5.25 -20.42 37.84
CA LEU A 503 -4.75 -20.55 36.46
C LEU A 503 -5.55 -21.59 35.69
N THR A 504 -6.53 -21.11 34.94
CA THR A 504 -7.18 -21.85 33.85
C THR A 504 -6.93 -21.04 32.58
N PHE A 505 -6.15 -21.58 31.66
CA PHE A 505 -5.85 -20.97 30.37
C PHE A 505 -5.74 -22.08 29.33
N ASP A 506 -6.30 -21.86 28.14
CA ASP A 506 -6.31 -22.85 27.05
C ASP A 506 -5.01 -22.76 26.26
N LYS A 507 -4.51 -21.53 26.02
CA LYS A 507 -3.21 -21.29 25.35
C LYS A 507 -2.39 -20.22 26.06
N ALA A 508 -1.10 -20.52 26.25
CA ALA A 508 -0.13 -19.61 26.84
C ALA A 508 1.05 -19.35 25.91
N LEU A 509 1.43 -18.08 25.78
CA LEU A 509 2.74 -17.68 25.31
C LEU A 509 3.70 -17.60 26.50
N CYS A 510 4.88 -18.20 26.39
CA CYS A 510 5.89 -18.13 27.43
C CYS A 510 7.20 -17.56 26.88
N TYR A 511 7.69 -16.48 27.49
CA TYR A 511 8.89 -15.73 27.08
C TYR A 511 10.15 -16.05 27.89
N CYS A 512 10.08 -16.99 28.85
CA CYS A 512 11.24 -17.34 29.67
C CYS A 512 12.43 -17.81 28.80
N SER A 513 13.64 -17.67 29.33
CA SER A 513 14.88 -18.04 28.63
C SER A 513 14.87 -19.47 28.09
N THR A 514 14.27 -20.42 28.82
CA THR A 514 14.13 -21.82 28.39
C THR A 514 13.25 -21.92 27.16
N CYS A 515 12.09 -21.26 27.16
CA CYS A 515 11.18 -21.28 26.01
C CYS A 515 11.79 -20.62 24.77
N ARG A 516 12.54 -19.53 24.93
CA ARG A 516 13.30 -18.90 23.83
C ARG A 516 14.33 -19.86 23.22
N LYS A 517 15.07 -20.59 24.06
CA LYS A 517 16.06 -21.57 23.60
C LYS A 517 15.43 -22.79 22.93
N VAL A 518 14.27 -23.24 23.43
CA VAL A 518 13.56 -24.41 22.87
C VAL A 518 13.02 -24.14 21.46
N SER A 519 12.43 -22.97 21.22
CA SER A 519 11.89 -22.64 19.89
C SER A 519 12.93 -22.05 18.94
N GLY A 520 14.06 -21.55 19.46
CA GLY A 520 14.98 -20.69 18.71
C GLY A 520 14.38 -19.33 18.34
N GLY A 521 13.18 -19.01 18.87
CA GLY A 521 12.43 -17.80 18.62
C GLY A 521 12.25 -16.94 19.88
N THR A 522 11.26 -16.06 19.86
CA THR A 522 11.00 -15.12 20.95
C THR A 522 10.18 -15.72 22.09
N ASN A 523 9.43 -16.79 21.84
CA ASN A 523 8.59 -17.49 22.82
C ASN A 523 8.29 -18.92 22.37
N THR A 524 7.57 -19.66 23.21
CA THR A 524 6.82 -20.86 22.79
C THR A 524 5.34 -20.65 23.05
N THR A 525 4.49 -21.22 22.18
CA THR A 525 3.05 -21.29 22.38
C THR A 525 2.70 -22.69 22.87
N ASN A 526 2.07 -22.76 24.04
CA ASN A 526 1.83 -24.00 24.76
C ASN A 526 0.35 -24.15 25.09
N PHE A 527 -0.12 -25.39 25.11
CA PHE A 527 -1.40 -25.78 25.69
C PHE A 527 -1.23 -27.01 26.58
N ILE A 528 -2.19 -27.23 27.46
CA ILE A 528 -2.11 -28.29 28.48
C ILE A 528 -3.03 -29.44 28.09
N VAL A 529 -2.48 -30.65 28.06
CA VAL A 529 -3.23 -31.89 27.84
C VAL A 529 -3.09 -32.79 29.08
N PRO A 530 -4.19 -33.27 29.68
CA PRO A 530 -4.10 -34.29 30.74
C PRO A 530 -3.35 -35.52 30.25
N GLU A 531 -2.46 -36.07 31.07
CA GLU A 531 -1.63 -37.22 30.70
C GLU A 531 -2.47 -38.44 30.28
N GLU A 532 -3.61 -38.67 30.94
CA GLU A 532 -4.56 -39.74 30.62
C GLU A 532 -5.18 -39.62 29.22
N LYS A 533 -5.18 -38.42 28.64
CA LYS A 533 -5.77 -38.10 27.33
C LYS A 533 -4.72 -37.90 26.25
N PHE A 534 -3.44 -38.05 26.57
CA PHE A 534 -2.33 -37.91 25.63
C PHE A 534 -1.80 -39.30 25.28
N LYS A 535 -1.71 -39.62 23.99
CA LYS A 535 -1.18 -40.89 23.52
C LYS A 535 -0.12 -40.68 22.45
N LEU A 536 1.06 -41.24 22.67
CA LEU A 536 2.08 -41.34 21.64
C LEU A 536 1.68 -42.45 20.65
N GLU A 537 1.47 -42.10 19.39
CA GLU A 537 1.02 -43.04 18.35
C GLU A 537 2.19 -43.67 17.60
N SER A 538 3.26 -42.91 17.37
CA SER A 538 4.45 -43.40 16.66
C SER A 538 5.72 -42.65 17.07
N GLY A 539 6.87 -43.31 16.86
CA GLY A 539 8.20 -42.77 17.16
C GLY A 539 8.67 -43.01 18.60
N GLN A 540 9.96 -42.76 18.84
CA GLN A 540 10.56 -42.75 20.17
C GLN A 540 11.23 -41.39 20.41
N PRO A 541 10.52 -40.43 21.02
CA PRO A 541 11.08 -39.12 21.32
C PRO A 541 12.22 -39.24 22.33
N LYS A 542 13.29 -38.48 22.10
CA LYS A 542 14.38 -38.34 23.07
C LYS A 542 13.99 -37.28 24.10
N SER A 543 14.38 -37.49 25.35
CA SER A 543 14.18 -36.52 26.41
C SER A 543 15.47 -35.80 26.78
N PHE A 544 15.34 -34.57 27.27
CA PHE A 544 16.42 -33.79 27.86
C PHE A 544 15.90 -33.00 29.06
N ASP A 545 16.57 -33.15 30.21
CA ASP A 545 16.22 -32.45 31.44
C ASP A 545 17.03 -31.16 31.57
N THR A 546 16.37 -30.09 31.96
CA THR A 546 17.01 -28.82 32.29
C THR A 546 16.39 -28.20 33.53
N GLU A 547 17.19 -27.50 34.32
CA GLU A 547 16.67 -26.67 35.40
C GLU A 547 16.11 -25.37 34.84
N HIS A 548 14.91 -25.01 35.30
CA HIS A 548 14.28 -23.72 35.06
C HIS A 548 14.77 -22.70 36.08
N GLU A 549 14.71 -21.41 35.75
CA GLU A 549 15.17 -20.31 36.61
C GLU A 549 14.45 -20.22 37.96
N THR A 550 13.25 -20.83 38.06
CA THR A 550 12.47 -20.93 39.29
C THR A 550 12.81 -22.17 40.14
N GLY A 551 13.83 -22.94 39.77
CA GLY A 551 14.28 -24.15 40.48
C GLY A 551 13.49 -25.42 40.17
N MET A 552 12.53 -25.39 39.24
CA MET A 552 11.83 -26.60 38.77
C MET A 552 12.60 -27.28 37.64
N THR A 553 12.51 -28.60 37.55
CA THR A 553 13.08 -29.37 36.44
C THR A 553 12.06 -29.44 35.31
N ILE A 554 12.48 -29.10 34.10
CA ILE A 554 11.70 -29.25 32.87
C ILE A 554 12.31 -30.37 32.04
N THR A 555 11.49 -31.38 31.73
CA THR A 555 11.84 -32.47 30.81
C THR A 555 11.25 -32.16 29.45
N LEU A 556 12.10 -31.97 28.44
CA LEU A 556 11.72 -31.70 27.06
C LEU A 556 11.68 -33.00 26.27
N TYR A 557 10.61 -33.26 25.53
CA TYR A 557 10.51 -34.42 24.63
C TYR A 557 10.53 -33.95 23.17
N PHE A 558 11.52 -34.43 22.41
CA PHE A 558 11.75 -34.00 21.04
C PHE A 558 12.08 -35.17 20.11
N CYS A 559 11.81 -34.99 18.82
CA CYS A 559 12.13 -36.00 17.81
C CYS A 559 13.65 -36.10 17.61
N PRO A 560 14.27 -37.29 17.69
CA PRO A 560 15.72 -37.45 17.50
C PRO A 560 16.18 -37.15 16.06
N ASP A 561 15.29 -37.32 15.07
CA ASP A 561 15.65 -37.18 13.65
C ASP A 561 15.61 -35.73 13.16
N CYS A 562 14.62 -34.95 13.59
CA CYS A 562 14.42 -33.56 13.15
C CYS A 562 14.56 -32.51 14.25
N GLY A 563 14.73 -32.90 15.52
CA GLY A 563 14.90 -31.99 16.64
C GLY A 563 13.64 -31.24 17.09
N THR A 564 12.48 -31.45 16.47
CA THR A 564 11.24 -30.79 16.87
C THR A 564 10.85 -31.17 18.30
N THR A 565 10.74 -30.17 19.18
CA THR A 565 10.20 -30.34 20.53
C THR A 565 8.69 -30.45 20.47
N MET A 566 8.12 -31.54 20.97
CA MET A 566 6.69 -31.82 20.86
C MET A 566 5.93 -31.47 22.14
N TRP A 567 6.43 -31.90 23.30
CA TRP A 567 5.85 -31.54 24.59
C TRP A 567 6.91 -31.42 25.68
N LYS A 568 6.48 -30.90 26.82
CA LYS A 568 7.29 -30.71 28.02
C LYS A 568 6.54 -31.24 29.23
N GLU A 569 7.30 -31.67 30.22
CA GLU A 569 6.83 -31.97 31.56
C GLU A 569 7.63 -31.12 32.55
N ALA A 570 6.98 -30.73 33.66
CA ALA A 570 7.62 -29.92 34.69
C ALA A 570 7.40 -30.56 36.07
N SER A 571 8.43 -30.54 36.92
CA SER A 571 8.37 -31.15 38.25
C SER A 571 7.57 -30.36 39.28
N ALA A 572 7.17 -29.13 38.95
CA ALA A 572 6.39 -28.28 39.85
C ALA A 572 4.99 -28.86 40.13
N PRO A 573 4.46 -28.77 41.36
CA PRO A 573 3.18 -29.38 41.74
C PRO A 573 2.00 -29.01 40.84
N GLN A 574 1.97 -27.77 40.32
CA GLN A 574 0.91 -27.27 39.44
C GLN A 574 0.87 -27.95 38.06
N PHE A 575 1.93 -28.63 37.63
CA PHE A 575 2.04 -29.31 36.33
C PHE A 575 2.09 -30.83 36.44
N LYS A 576 1.81 -31.38 37.62
CA LYS A 576 1.77 -32.84 37.80
C LYS A 576 0.58 -33.45 37.06
N GLY A 577 0.83 -34.50 36.27
CA GLY A 577 -0.20 -35.24 35.54
C GLY A 577 -0.69 -34.58 34.25
N VAL A 578 0.07 -33.61 33.72
CA VAL A 578 -0.22 -32.95 32.44
C VAL A 578 0.98 -32.93 31.52
N LYS A 579 0.72 -32.92 30.20
CA LYS A 579 1.69 -32.68 29.15
C LYS A 579 1.52 -31.25 28.62
N ILE A 580 2.61 -30.48 28.57
CA ILE A 580 2.63 -29.12 28.04
C ILE A 580 3.04 -29.21 26.56
N VAL A 581 2.05 -29.25 25.68
CA VAL A 581 2.24 -29.54 24.25
C VAL A 581 2.55 -28.25 23.48
N GLN A 582 3.52 -28.32 22.56
CA GLN A 582 3.87 -27.23 21.66
C GLN A 582 2.81 -27.10 20.56
N VAL A 583 2.11 -25.96 20.54
CA VAL A 583 1.01 -25.69 19.60
C VAL A 583 1.47 -25.81 18.13
N GLY A 584 2.73 -25.47 17.84
CA GLY A 584 3.30 -25.59 16.49
C GLY A 584 3.44 -27.01 15.94
N THR A 585 3.21 -28.05 16.76
CA THR A 585 3.28 -29.46 16.32
C THR A 585 1.92 -30.05 15.94
N LEU A 586 0.84 -29.26 16.02
CA LEU A 586 -0.50 -29.69 15.64
C LEU A 586 -0.63 -29.85 14.13
N THR A 587 -1.26 -30.95 13.70
CA THR A 587 -1.44 -31.27 12.28
C THR A 587 -2.50 -30.36 11.63
N ASP A 588 -3.53 -29.99 12.38
CA ASP A 588 -4.60 -29.11 11.91
C ASP A 588 -4.31 -27.63 12.26
N PRO A 589 -4.07 -26.76 11.26
CA PRO A 589 -3.75 -25.35 11.47
C PRO A 589 -4.92 -24.52 12.02
N THR A 590 -6.18 -25.00 11.96
CA THR A 590 -7.31 -24.33 12.61
C THR A 590 -7.17 -24.27 14.12
N ASN A 591 -6.41 -25.18 14.71
CA ASN A 591 -6.09 -25.14 16.14
C ASN A 591 -5.07 -24.03 16.48
N LEU A 592 -4.48 -23.34 15.51
CA LEU A 592 -3.59 -22.19 15.71
C LEU A 592 -4.36 -20.87 15.86
N THR A 593 -5.59 -20.77 15.37
CA THR A 593 -6.32 -19.50 15.23
C THR A 593 -7.13 -19.07 16.46
N GLY A 594 -7.09 -19.84 17.55
CA GLY A 594 -7.77 -19.49 18.81
C GLY A 594 -7.04 -18.40 19.62
N LYS A 595 -7.76 -17.74 20.53
CA LYS A 595 -7.24 -16.69 21.42
C LYS A 595 -6.07 -17.19 22.29
N ILE A 596 -5.11 -16.31 22.58
CA ILE A 596 -4.12 -16.52 23.64
C ILE A 596 -4.67 -15.93 24.94
N ASP A 597 -4.73 -16.74 25.99
CA ASP A 597 -5.34 -16.32 27.26
C ASP A 597 -4.34 -15.63 28.19
N VAL A 598 -3.07 -16.05 28.12
CA VAL A 598 -2.03 -15.60 29.04
C VAL A 598 -0.66 -15.49 28.36
N GLU A 599 0.09 -14.46 28.75
CA GLU A 599 1.50 -14.26 28.47
C GLU A 599 2.29 -14.44 29.77
N LEU A 600 3.06 -15.52 29.85
CA LEU A 600 3.94 -15.85 30.98
C LEU A 600 5.33 -15.26 30.76
N TYR A 601 5.94 -14.72 31.81
CA TYR A 601 7.22 -14.01 31.77
C TYR A 601 7.15 -12.79 30.84
N ALA A 602 6.03 -12.07 30.85
CA ALA A 602 5.79 -10.91 29.98
C ALA A 602 6.91 -9.84 30.00
N PRO A 603 7.60 -9.55 31.13
CA PRO A 603 8.75 -8.63 31.14
C PRO A 603 9.94 -9.08 30.29
N GLU A 604 10.10 -10.39 30.03
CA GLU A 604 11.16 -10.93 29.15
C GLU A 604 10.79 -10.87 27.67
N ARG A 605 9.58 -10.41 27.33
CA ARG A 605 9.15 -10.23 25.93
C ARG A 605 10.11 -9.27 25.24
N ALA A 606 10.52 -9.64 24.03
CA ALA A 606 11.39 -8.79 23.23
C ALA A 606 10.69 -7.44 22.94
N SER A 607 11.41 -6.33 23.07
CA SER A 607 10.85 -4.96 23.03
C SER A 607 10.12 -4.59 21.72
N TRP A 608 10.42 -5.31 20.65
CA TRP A 608 9.82 -5.15 19.33
C TRP A 608 8.55 -5.98 19.13
N LEU A 609 8.15 -6.79 20.12
CA LEU A 609 6.90 -7.53 20.14
C LEU A 609 5.85 -6.81 21.00
N VAL A 610 4.68 -6.62 20.41
CA VAL A 610 3.51 -6.05 21.08
C VAL A 610 2.82 -7.11 21.94
N ALA A 611 2.22 -6.70 23.06
CA ALA A 611 1.36 -7.56 23.87
C ALA A 611 0.16 -8.05 23.06
N VAL A 612 -0.20 -9.32 23.23
CA VAL A 612 -1.41 -9.88 22.66
C VAL A 612 -2.62 -9.29 23.36
N GLU A 613 -3.49 -8.67 22.58
CA GLU A 613 -4.67 -7.98 23.07
C GLU A 613 -5.62 -8.95 23.78
N GLY A 614 -6.01 -8.60 25.01
CA GLY A 614 -6.90 -9.42 25.83
C GLY A 614 -6.26 -10.67 26.46
N ALA A 615 -4.94 -10.86 26.34
CA ALA A 615 -4.18 -11.87 27.06
C ALA A 615 -3.68 -11.31 28.41
N THR A 616 -3.85 -12.08 29.48
CA THR A 616 -3.39 -11.72 30.83
C THR A 616 -1.86 -11.75 30.88
N GLN A 617 -1.22 -10.66 31.29
CA GLN A 617 0.24 -10.58 31.38
C GLN A 617 0.67 -11.01 32.79
N LYS A 618 1.55 -12.00 32.89
CA LYS A 618 2.12 -12.48 34.15
C LYS A 618 3.63 -12.36 34.14
N GLU A 619 4.19 -11.86 35.24
CA GLU A 619 5.64 -11.78 35.43
C GLU A 619 6.26 -13.15 35.72
N GLN A 620 5.53 -14.00 36.45
CA GLN A 620 5.90 -15.37 36.80
C GLN A 620 4.64 -16.25 36.86
N LEU A 621 4.84 -17.57 37.00
CA LEU A 621 3.78 -18.58 37.02
C LEU A 621 2.80 -18.44 38.19
#